data_AF-A0A948EB17-F1
#
_entry.id   AF-A0A948EB17-F1
#
_cell.length_a   1.000
_cell.length_b   1.000
_cell.length_c   1.000
_cell.angle_alpha   90.00
_cell.angle_beta   90.00
_cell.angle_gamma   90.00
#
_symmetry.space_group_name_H-M   'P 1'
#
loop_
_entity.id
_entity.type
_entity.pdbx_description
1 polymer ?
#
loop_
_entity_poly.entity_id
_entity_poly.type
_entity_poly.pdbx_seq_one_letter_code
_entity_poly.pdbx_strand_id
1 'polypeptide(L)' 'MFKYEMDRSNFPEKNPDGTNRIDLDSHKFVKVWHGPNHPGITGNMSLELTLSGDEVVECITHVGYLHRGFE' A
#
# COMPACT_ATOMS: atom_id res chain seq x y z
N MET A 1 24.41 -22.83 11.94
CA MET A 1 23.61 -21.96 11.08
C MET A 1 22.58 -21.27 11.96
N PHE A 2 22.67 -19.95 12.15
CA PHE A 2 21.73 -19.23 13.01
C PHE A 2 20.37 -19.13 12.30
N LYS A 3 19.31 -19.57 12.97
CA LYS A 3 17.94 -19.29 12.55
C LYS A 3 17.59 -17.89 13.06
N TYR A 4 17.39 -16.96 12.14
CA TYR A 4 16.85 -15.64 12.45
C TYR A 4 15.33 -15.72 12.29
N GLU A 5 14.60 -15.51 13.38
CA GLU A 5 13.15 -15.33 13.35
C GLU A 5 12.87 -13.83 13.49
N MET A 6 12.26 -13.26 12.47
CA MET A 6 11.95 -11.83 12.42
C MET A 6 10.70 -11.57 13.27
N ASP A 7 10.82 -10.74 14.30
CA ASP A 7 9.68 -10.31 15.10
C ASP A 7 8.71 -9.48 14.23
N ARG A 8 7.46 -9.94 14.15
CA ARG A 8 6.38 -9.31 13.39
C ARG A 8 5.20 -8.89 14.26
N SER A 9 5.39 -8.80 15.57
CA SER A 9 4.33 -8.49 16.55
C SER A 9 3.57 -7.18 16.29
N ASN A 10 4.21 -6.19 15.64
CA ASN A 10 3.61 -4.88 15.32
C ASN A 10 2.95 -4.81 13.93
N PHE A 11 2.99 -5.90 13.15
CA PHE A 11 2.40 -5.96 11.81
C PHE A 11 1.07 -6.72 11.84
N PRO A 12 0.21 -6.57 10.81
CA PRO A 12 -1.02 -7.33 10.71
C PRO A 12 -0.79 -8.84 10.85
N GLU A 13 -1.67 -9.49 11.62
CA GLU A 13 -1.66 -10.94 11.78
C GLU A 13 -1.87 -11.64 10.44
N LYS A 14 -1.29 -12.83 10.26
CA LYS A 14 -1.51 -13.63 9.06
C LYS A 14 -2.67 -14.60 9.24
N ASN A 15 -3.50 -14.70 8.20
CA ASN A 15 -4.47 -15.77 8.03
C ASN A 15 -3.76 -17.10 7.75
N PRO A 16 -4.45 -18.25 7.88
CA PRO A 16 -3.88 -19.57 7.59
C PRO A 16 -3.38 -19.75 6.14
N ASP A 17 -3.91 -18.94 5.21
CA ASP A 17 -3.49 -18.89 3.81
C ASP A 17 -2.24 -18.02 3.56
N GLY A 18 -1.72 -17.38 4.62
CA GLY A 18 -0.57 -16.50 4.57
C GLY A 18 -0.86 -15.04 4.21
N THR A 19 -2.12 -14.68 3.94
CA THR A 19 -2.55 -13.29 3.70
C THR A 19 -2.61 -12.51 5.02
N ASN A 20 -2.49 -11.18 4.97
CA ASN A 20 -2.61 -10.34 6.16
C ASN A 20 -4.09 -10.10 6.49
N ARG A 21 -4.46 -10.21 7.77
CA ARG A 21 -5.79 -9.89 8.28
C ARG A 21 -5.89 -8.38 8.51
N ILE A 22 -6.55 -7.69 7.60
CA ILE A 22 -6.62 -6.22 7.56
C ILE A 22 -8.07 -5.78 7.82
N ASP A 23 -8.24 -4.88 8.78
CA ASP A 23 -9.52 -4.23 9.11
C ASP A 23 -9.46 -2.74 8.76
N LEU A 24 -9.83 -2.40 7.54
CA LEU A 24 -9.71 -1.03 6.99
C LEU A 24 -10.60 -0.01 7.72
N ASP A 25 -11.71 -0.47 8.30
CA ASP A 25 -12.66 0.38 9.03
C ASP A 25 -12.18 0.70 10.46
N SER A 26 -11.11 0.05 10.93
CA SER A 26 -10.54 0.32 12.25
C SER A 26 -9.96 1.73 12.41
N HIS A 27 -9.73 2.46 11.31
CA HIS A 27 -9.10 3.79 11.27
C HIS A 27 -7.71 3.86 11.92
N LYS A 28 -7.01 2.73 12.05
CA LYS A 28 -5.66 2.66 12.66
C LYS A 28 -4.52 2.86 11.66
N PHE A 29 -4.83 2.90 10.37
CA PHE A 29 -3.84 2.97 9.30
C PHE A 29 -3.58 4.40 8.83
N VAL A 30 -2.38 4.60 8.29
CA VAL A 30 -1.98 5.88 7.70
C VAL A 30 -2.38 5.89 6.23
N LYS A 31 -3.13 6.91 5.81
CA LYS A 31 -3.41 7.17 4.40
C LYS A 31 -2.40 8.16 3.83
N VAL A 32 -1.73 7.79 2.74
CA VAL A 32 -0.74 8.61 2.04
C VAL A 32 -1.17 8.82 0.60
N TRP A 33 -1.07 10.06 0.13
CA TRP A 33 -1.31 10.40 -1.27
C TRP A 33 -0.01 10.72 -1.99
N HIS A 34 0.36 9.85 -2.93
CA HIS A 34 1.42 10.14 -3.90
C HIS A 34 0.80 10.71 -5.17
N GLY A 35 0.75 12.05 -5.23
CA GLY A 35 0.19 12.77 -6.36
C GLY A 35 1.06 12.74 -7.62
N PRO A 36 0.58 13.29 -8.75
CA PRO A 36 1.25 13.20 -10.05
C PRO A 36 2.61 13.91 -10.12
N ASN A 37 2.84 14.89 -9.22
CA ASN A 37 4.09 15.64 -9.17
C ASN A 37 5.18 14.94 -8.34
N HIS A 38 4.86 13.82 -7.68
CA HIS A 38 5.82 13.12 -6.84
C HIS A 38 6.88 12.43 -7.71
N PRO A 39 8.21 12.63 -7.45
CA PRO A 39 9.26 12.07 -8.30
C PRO A 39 9.31 10.54 -8.31
N GLY A 40 8.76 9.90 -7.28
CA GLY A 40 8.60 8.44 -7.21
C GLY A 40 7.38 7.90 -7.96
N ILE A 41 6.66 8.73 -8.71
CA ILE A 41 5.49 8.36 -9.50
C ILE A 41 5.81 8.50 -10.99
N THR A 42 5.45 7.47 -11.77
CA THR A 42 5.64 7.44 -13.22
C THR A 42 4.66 8.36 -13.93
N GLY A 43 5.02 9.64 -14.06
CA GLY A 43 4.30 10.62 -14.85
C GLY A 43 2.88 10.91 -14.33
N ASN A 44 1.92 10.96 -15.24
CA ASN A 44 0.53 11.35 -15.00
C ASN A 44 -0.31 10.21 -14.36
N MET A 45 0.15 9.69 -13.23
CA MET A 45 -0.61 8.75 -12.39
C MET A 45 -0.55 9.20 -10.92
N SER A 46 -1.30 8.56 -10.03
CA SER A 46 -1.22 8.79 -8.59
C SER A 46 -1.53 7.50 -7.83
N LEU A 47 -1.06 7.42 -6.59
CA LEU A 47 -1.34 6.30 -5.69
C LEU A 47 -1.95 6.81 -4.39
N GLU A 48 -3.04 6.19 -3.98
CA GLU A 48 -3.57 6.27 -2.62
C GLU A 48 -3.11 5.02 -1.87
N LEU A 49 -2.27 5.20 -0.87
CA LEU A 49 -1.69 4.10 -0.09
C LEU A 49 -2.31 4.10 1.31
N THR A 50 -2.70 2.92 1.78
CA THR A 50 -3.01 2.67 3.19
C THR A 50 -1.87 1.86 3.79
N LEU A 51 -1.25 2.38 4.85
CA LEU A 51 -0.02 1.84 5.45
C LEU A 51 -0.22 1.41 6.90
N SER A 52 0.43 0.31 7.27
CA SER A 52 0.63 -0.15 8.64
C SER A 52 2.13 -0.13 8.96
N GLY A 53 2.63 1.03 9.40
CA GLY A 53 4.08 1.26 9.49
C GLY A 53 4.71 1.18 8.10
N ASP A 54 5.63 0.24 7.90
CA ASP A 54 6.34 0.04 6.63
C ASP A 54 5.62 -0.92 5.66
N GLU A 55 4.54 -1.57 6.09
CA GLU A 55 3.75 -2.47 5.23
C GLU A 55 2.61 -1.74 4.52
N VAL A 56 2.53 -1.93 3.20
CA VAL A 56 1.38 -1.52 2.40
C VAL A 56 0.26 -2.52 2.61
N VAL A 57 -0.85 -2.07 3.19
CA VAL A 57 -2.03 -2.92 3.42
C VAL A 57 -3.09 -2.74 2.33
N GLU A 58 -3.09 -1.60 1.65
CA GLU A 58 -3.93 -1.34 0.48
C GLU A 58 -3.27 -0.29 -0.42
N CYS A 59 -3.52 -0.38 -1.73
CA CYS A 59 -3.06 0.58 -2.72
C CYS A 59 -4.12 0.75 -3.81
N ILE A 60 -4.60 1.98 -4.01
CA ILE A 60 -5.50 2.33 -5.12
C ILE A 60 -4.71 3.16 -6.12
N THR A 61 -4.64 2.65 -7.36
CA THR A 61 -3.99 3.35 -8.46
C THR A 61 -4.98 4.26 -9.16
N HIS A 62 -4.67 5.55 -9.18
CA HIS A 62 -5.42 6.56 -9.92
C HIS A 62 -4.71 6.84 -11.24
N VAL A 63 -5.35 6.47 -12.36
CA VAL A 63 -4.83 6.62 -13.72
C VAL A 63 -5.77 7.47 -14.58
N GLY A 64 -5.39 7.72 -15.83
CA GLY A 64 -6.23 8.43 -16.80
C GLY A 64 -5.95 9.94 -16.87
N TYR A 65 -5.02 10.48 -16.08
CA TYR A 65 -4.63 11.89 -16.19
C TYR A 65 -3.92 12.24 -17.51
N LEU A 66 -3.49 11.24 -18.28
CA LEU A 66 -2.97 11.39 -19.66
C LEU A 66 -3.88 10.75 -20.71
N HIS A 67 -5.08 10.29 -20.33
CA HIS A 67 -6.01 9.72 -21.30
C HIS A 67 -6.39 10.77 -22.35
N ARG A 68 -6.29 10.40 -23.63
CA ARG A 68 -6.51 11.28 -24.78
C ARG A 68 -7.55 10.76 -25.77
N GLY A 69 -8.22 9.64 -25.46
CA GLY A 69 -9.23 9.05 -26.34
C GLY A 69 -8.66 8.62 -27.70
N PHE A 70 -7.51 7.94 -27.69
CA PHE A 70 -6.86 7.43 -28.91
C PHE A 70 -7.40 6.07 -29.39
N GLU A 71 -8.39 5.52 -28.67
CA GLU A 71 -9.09 4.26 -28.97
C GLU A 71 -10.13 4.40 -30.10
#